data_AF-A0A961MRN9-F1
#
_entry.id   AF-A0A961MRN9-F1
#
_cell.length_a   1.000
_cell.length_b   1.000
_cell.length_c   1.000
_cell.angle_alpha   90.00
_cell.angle_beta   90.00
_cell.angle_gamma   90.00
#
_symmetry.space_group_name_H-M   'P 1'
#
loop_
_entity.id
_entity.type
_entity.pdbx_description
1 polymer ?
#
loop_
_entity_poly.entity_id
_entity_poly.type
_entity_poly.pdbx_seq_one_letter_code
_entity_poly.pdbx_strand_id
1 'polypeptide(L)'
;MIQPAISRLLSLFILLSVLVAVTGAPSHAQDATEAPAEPEAGAPAEAPPALAAHLSDPAIPVEELALRLIPLTSDDLAALSEKWLALAKAKTEEVVEQQVLIANAEGNVEDDAREQLSQLNEERSALFEKYGIVVDSWEKKGGDPAAVAIYRAYRNSVIVEETRSSDWKTLVDRAMKWAASPDGGIRLGTRIAVIAGSLIGLFLVARIIRRVARGWIARIPNLSKLLQAFLLMLIYWLVIAFGLMIVLSMLGIDITPIFALIGGASFILAFAMQDTLGNLAAGLMIMINRPFDEGDYVDIGGVGGTVKAVSIVSTTVT
;
A
#
# COMPACT_ATOMS: atom_id res chain seq x y z
N MET A 1 -10.19 -21.65 16.80
CA MET A 1 -10.04 -21.63 15.32
C MET A 1 -8.89 -20.69 14.99
N ILE A 2 -7.68 -21.25 14.94
CA ILE A 2 -6.40 -20.59 14.67
C ILE A 2 -5.69 -21.55 13.69
N GLN A 3 -4.98 -21.02 12.68
CA GLN A 3 -4.39 -21.68 11.48
C GLN A 3 -5.23 -21.34 10.23
N PRO A 4 -4.84 -20.39 9.35
CA PRO A 4 -3.55 -20.41 8.64
C PRO A 4 -3.01 -19.00 8.25
N ALA A 5 -1.97 -18.52 8.94
CA ALA A 5 -1.26 -17.30 8.51
C ALA A 5 0.27 -17.47 8.45
N ILE A 6 0.77 -18.69 8.68
CA ILE A 6 2.22 -18.95 8.86
C ILE A 6 2.86 -19.61 7.62
N SER A 7 2.09 -20.05 6.61
CA SER A 7 2.63 -20.75 5.42
C SER A 7 3.00 -19.86 4.23
N ARG A 8 2.78 -18.54 4.28
CA ARG A 8 3.05 -17.62 3.14
C ARG A 8 4.37 -16.85 3.25
N LEU A 9 5.19 -17.11 4.27
CA LEU A 9 6.46 -16.41 4.52
C LEU A 9 7.72 -17.25 4.24
N LEU A 10 7.56 -18.49 3.77
CA LEU A 10 8.66 -19.43 3.51
C LEU A 10 8.92 -19.74 2.03
N SER A 11 8.16 -19.15 1.10
CA SER A 11 8.26 -19.43 -0.35
C SER A 11 9.00 -18.35 -1.16
N LEU A 12 9.65 -17.38 -0.52
CA LEU A 12 10.33 -16.27 -1.22
C LEU A 12 11.87 -16.35 -1.22
N PHE A 13 12.46 -17.49 -0.80
CA PHE A 13 13.92 -17.62 -0.62
C PHE A 13 14.61 -18.62 -1.56
N ILE A 14 13.93 -19.13 -2.58
CA ILE A 14 14.53 -20.04 -3.57
C ILE A 14 14.11 -19.60 -4.97
N LEU A 15 14.85 -18.66 -5.56
CA LEU A 15 15.17 -18.63 -6.99
C LEU A 15 16.16 -17.49 -7.29
N LEU A 16 17.36 -17.62 -6.72
CA LEU A 16 18.55 -16.89 -7.13
C LEU A 16 19.63 -17.92 -7.51
N SER A 17 19.60 -18.36 -8.76
CA SER A 17 20.65 -19.08 -9.53
C SER A 17 19.93 -19.57 -10.79
N VAL A 18 20.23 -19.06 -11.99
CA VAL A 18 21.39 -19.44 -12.79
C VAL A 18 21.79 -18.28 -13.71
N LEU A 19 23.11 -18.13 -13.82
CA LEU A 19 23.88 -17.08 -14.47
C LEU A 19 24.51 -17.63 -15.76
N VAL A 20 24.44 -16.85 -16.85
CA VAL A 20 25.42 -16.65 -17.94
C VAL A 20 25.73 -17.78 -18.96
N ALA A 21 25.43 -17.42 -20.22
CA ALA A 21 26.15 -17.56 -21.50
C ALA A 21 26.85 -18.87 -21.92
N VAL A 22 26.69 -19.24 -23.20
CA VAL A 22 27.78 -19.27 -24.20
C VAL A 22 27.25 -19.66 -25.59
N THR A 23 27.75 -18.96 -26.59
CA THR A 23 27.66 -19.13 -28.04
C THR A 23 28.36 -20.41 -28.55
N GLY A 24 27.85 -21.04 -29.62
CA GLY A 24 28.69 -21.88 -30.50
C GLY A 24 28.00 -23.10 -31.12
N ALA A 25 27.67 -23.01 -32.41
CA ALA A 25 27.73 -24.15 -33.35
C ALA A 25 29.23 -24.51 -33.61
N PRO A 26 29.65 -25.66 -34.22
CA PRO A 26 28.97 -26.38 -35.32
C PRO A 26 29.14 -27.94 -35.39
N SER A 27 28.41 -28.53 -36.35
CA SER A 27 28.72 -29.67 -37.25
C SER A 27 29.27 -31.02 -36.75
N HIS A 28 28.58 -32.12 -37.11
CA HIS A 28 29.04 -33.36 -37.78
C HIS A 28 27.78 -34.25 -37.93
N ALA A 29 27.20 -34.51 -39.12
CA ALA A 29 27.64 -35.31 -40.28
C ALA A 29 27.71 -36.83 -40.05
N GLN A 30 27.14 -37.55 -41.04
CA GLN A 30 27.16 -38.99 -41.36
C GLN A 30 26.13 -39.91 -40.68
N ASP A 31 25.57 -40.92 -41.34
CA ASP A 31 25.25 -41.24 -42.76
C ASP A 31 24.46 -42.57 -42.70
N ALA A 32 23.68 -42.86 -43.75
CA ALA A 32 23.20 -44.17 -44.23
C ALA A 32 21.67 -44.34 -44.32
N THR A 33 21.06 -44.95 -45.35
CA THR A 33 21.38 -45.30 -46.76
C THR A 33 20.06 -45.87 -47.35
N GLU A 34 19.70 -45.43 -48.57
CA GLU A 34 18.77 -46.03 -49.59
C GLU A 34 17.30 -46.35 -49.23
N ALA A 35 16.29 -46.19 -50.11
CA ALA A 35 16.22 -46.29 -51.58
C ALA A 35 15.06 -45.43 -52.17
N PRO A 36 14.97 -45.24 -53.51
CA PRO A 36 14.19 -44.17 -54.14
C PRO A 36 12.83 -44.63 -54.73
N ALA A 37 11.86 -43.72 -54.78
CA ALA A 37 10.72 -43.80 -55.70
C ALA A 37 10.32 -42.38 -56.17
N GLU A 38 9.94 -42.34 -57.44
CA GLU A 38 9.79 -41.23 -58.40
C GLU A 38 8.80 -40.08 -58.07
N PRO A 39 8.82 -38.98 -58.84
CA PRO A 39 8.20 -37.71 -58.49
C PRO A 39 6.76 -37.60 -59.00
N GLU A 40 5.81 -37.29 -58.12
CA GLU A 40 4.50 -36.78 -58.54
C GLU A 40 4.51 -35.25 -58.52
N ALA A 41 4.73 -34.67 -59.70
CA ALA A 41 4.24 -33.33 -60.01
C ALA A 41 2.75 -33.45 -60.37
N GLY A 42 1.87 -32.92 -59.53
CA GLY A 42 0.43 -32.98 -59.74
C GLY A 42 -0.37 -31.93 -58.96
N ALA A 43 -0.55 -30.77 -59.60
CA ALA A 43 -1.66 -29.82 -59.43
C ALA A 43 -1.73 -28.92 -58.16
N PRO A 44 -2.21 -27.67 -58.33
CA PRO A 44 -2.18 -26.62 -57.30
C PRO A 44 -3.24 -26.89 -56.23
N ALA A 45 -2.84 -26.85 -54.97
CA ALA A 45 -3.77 -26.88 -53.86
C ALA A 45 -4.61 -25.59 -53.86
N GLU A 46 -5.86 -25.70 -54.33
CA GLU A 46 -6.92 -24.76 -54.01
C GLU A 46 -6.96 -24.56 -52.49
N ALA A 47 -6.82 -23.30 -52.08
CA ALA A 47 -6.94 -22.86 -50.69
C ALA A 47 -8.31 -23.24 -50.10
N PRO A 48 -8.41 -23.64 -48.82
CA PRO A 48 -9.71 -23.74 -48.17
C PRO A 48 -10.22 -22.33 -47.78
N PRO A 49 -11.31 -21.83 -48.37
CA PRO A 49 -11.91 -20.51 -48.04
C PRO A 49 -12.59 -20.45 -46.65
N ALA A 50 -12.49 -21.52 -45.84
CA ALA A 50 -13.21 -21.66 -44.56
C ALA A 50 -12.45 -21.13 -43.33
N LEU A 51 -11.12 -20.94 -43.39
CA LEU A 51 -10.33 -20.56 -42.21
C LEU A 51 -10.52 -19.09 -41.80
N ALA A 52 -10.88 -18.21 -42.74
CA ALA A 52 -10.98 -16.76 -42.53
C ALA A 52 -12.31 -16.28 -41.91
N ALA A 53 -13.39 -17.08 -41.97
CA ALA A 53 -14.72 -16.64 -41.54
C ALA A 53 -14.86 -16.55 -40.01
N HIS A 54 -14.20 -17.44 -39.28
CA HIS A 54 -14.24 -17.45 -37.82
C HIS A 54 -13.31 -16.41 -37.17
N LEU A 55 -12.32 -15.89 -37.89
CA LEU A 55 -11.28 -15.00 -37.33
C LEU A 55 -11.74 -13.55 -37.14
N SER A 56 -12.97 -13.22 -37.52
CA SER A 56 -13.62 -11.93 -37.29
C SER A 56 -14.62 -11.96 -36.14
N ASP A 57 -14.65 -13.03 -35.33
CA ASP A 57 -15.51 -13.10 -34.14
C ASP A 57 -14.94 -12.22 -33.00
N PRO A 58 -15.68 -11.20 -32.52
CA PRO A 58 -15.27 -10.35 -31.41
C PRO A 58 -14.96 -11.11 -30.12
N ALA A 59 -15.53 -12.29 -29.90
CA ALA A 59 -15.35 -13.07 -28.67
C ALA A 59 -14.00 -13.81 -28.61
N ILE A 60 -13.25 -13.86 -29.72
CA ILE A 60 -11.96 -14.57 -29.75
C ILE A 60 -10.94 -13.88 -28.82
N PRO A 61 -10.25 -14.63 -27.95
CA PRO A 61 -9.14 -14.12 -27.15
C PRO A 61 -8.01 -13.55 -27.99
N VAL A 62 -7.35 -12.51 -27.49
CA VAL A 62 -6.31 -11.78 -28.22
C VAL A 62 -5.13 -12.69 -28.60
N GLU A 63 -4.73 -13.56 -27.68
CA GLU A 63 -3.63 -14.51 -27.84
C GLU A 63 -3.95 -15.59 -28.88
N GLU A 64 -5.20 -16.07 -28.86
CA GLU A 64 -5.68 -17.07 -29.81
C GLU A 64 -5.75 -16.48 -31.23
N LEU A 65 -6.24 -15.25 -31.36
CA LEU A 65 -6.25 -14.53 -32.62
C LEU A 65 -4.81 -14.43 -33.17
N ALA A 66 -3.87 -13.93 -32.37
CA ALA A 66 -2.47 -13.76 -32.79
C ALA A 66 -1.83 -15.04 -33.34
N LEU A 67 -2.10 -16.19 -32.71
CA LEU A 67 -1.60 -17.50 -33.18
C LEU A 67 -2.24 -17.92 -34.51
N ARG A 68 -3.54 -17.66 -34.68
CA ARG A 68 -4.29 -18.03 -35.89
C ARG A 68 -4.03 -17.11 -37.08
N LEU A 69 -3.40 -15.95 -36.88
CA LEU A 69 -2.94 -15.08 -37.97
C LEU A 69 -1.63 -15.57 -38.62
N ILE A 70 -0.87 -16.44 -37.95
CA ILE A 70 0.43 -16.96 -38.44
C ILE A 70 0.32 -17.67 -39.81
N PRO A 71 -0.67 -18.52 -40.10
CA PRO A 71 -0.77 -19.20 -41.40
C PRO A 71 -1.34 -18.33 -42.54
N LEU A 72 -1.92 -17.16 -42.25
CA LEU A 72 -2.63 -16.36 -43.27
C LEU A 72 -1.70 -15.62 -44.23
N THR A 73 -2.15 -15.42 -45.47
CA THR A 73 -1.43 -14.62 -46.47
C THR A 73 -1.69 -13.11 -46.30
N SER A 74 -0.93 -12.28 -47.01
CA SER A 74 -1.15 -10.83 -47.04
C SER A 74 -2.55 -10.46 -47.55
N ASP A 75 -3.05 -11.17 -48.56
CA ASP A 75 -4.37 -10.93 -49.14
C ASP A 75 -5.51 -11.33 -48.17
N ASP A 76 -5.33 -12.44 -47.44
CA ASP A 76 -6.28 -12.87 -46.41
C ASP A 76 -6.34 -11.85 -45.25
N LEU A 77 -5.18 -11.29 -44.86
CA LEU A 77 -5.09 -10.30 -43.80
C LEU A 77 -5.66 -8.94 -44.23
N ALA A 78 -5.55 -8.58 -45.51
CA ALA A 78 -6.21 -7.41 -46.07
C ALA A 78 -7.74 -7.53 -45.91
N ALA A 79 -8.34 -8.64 -46.35
CA ALA A 79 -9.77 -8.90 -46.21
C ALA A 79 -10.22 -8.97 -44.74
N LEU A 80 -9.38 -9.51 -43.86
CA LEU A 80 -9.66 -9.58 -42.43
C LEU A 80 -9.59 -8.19 -41.76
N SER A 81 -8.64 -7.34 -42.16
CA SER A 81 -8.50 -5.98 -41.64
C SER A 81 -9.73 -5.11 -41.95
N GLU A 82 -10.35 -5.29 -43.11
CA GLU A 82 -11.59 -4.61 -43.50
C GLU A 82 -12.76 -5.01 -42.58
N LYS A 83 -12.89 -6.30 -42.26
CA LYS A 83 -13.92 -6.81 -41.35
C LYS A 83 -13.75 -6.27 -39.93
N TRP A 84 -12.52 -6.28 -39.40
CA TRP A 84 -12.23 -5.74 -38.07
C TRP A 84 -12.41 -4.22 -38.00
N LEU A 85 -12.09 -3.50 -39.09
CA LEU A 85 -12.37 -2.07 -39.19
C LEU A 85 -13.88 -1.78 -39.13
N ALA A 86 -14.71 -2.59 -39.80
CA ALA A 86 -16.17 -2.44 -39.77
C ALA A 86 -16.73 -2.63 -38.34
N LEU A 87 -16.24 -3.65 -37.61
CA LEU A 87 -16.62 -3.88 -36.21
C LEU A 87 -16.21 -2.73 -35.29
N ALA A 88 -14.97 -2.25 -35.43
CA ALA A 88 -14.48 -1.12 -34.65
C ALA A 88 -15.27 0.16 -34.93
N LYS A 89 -15.66 0.41 -36.18
CA LYS A 89 -16.52 1.53 -36.57
C LYS A 89 -17.91 1.44 -35.94
N ALA A 90 -18.57 0.29 -36.05
CA ALA A 90 -19.90 0.09 -35.48
C ALA A 90 -19.91 0.32 -33.96
N LYS A 91 -18.94 -0.25 -33.24
CA LYS A 91 -18.85 -0.05 -31.79
C LYS A 91 -18.49 1.40 -31.41
N THR A 92 -17.71 2.10 -32.24
CA THR A 92 -17.43 3.52 -32.04
C THR A 92 -18.69 4.38 -32.20
N GLU A 93 -19.57 4.03 -33.14
CA GLU A 93 -20.86 4.70 -33.32
C GLU A 93 -21.77 4.54 -32.11
N GLU A 94 -21.87 3.33 -31.53
CA GLU A 94 -22.62 3.07 -30.28
C GLU A 94 -22.10 3.92 -29.11
N VAL A 95 -20.77 4.03 -28.96
CA VAL A 95 -20.16 4.88 -27.93
C VAL A 95 -20.53 6.35 -28.14
N VAL A 96 -20.47 6.84 -29.38
CA VAL A 96 -20.81 8.24 -29.71
C VAL A 96 -22.30 8.51 -29.43
N GLU A 97 -23.19 7.60 -29.81
CA GLU A 97 -24.62 7.71 -29.53
C GLU A 97 -24.88 7.78 -28.02
N GLN A 98 -24.24 6.92 -27.23
CA GLN A 98 -24.35 6.94 -25.77
C GLN A 98 -23.80 8.24 -25.16
N GLN A 99 -22.69 8.77 -25.68
CA GLN A 99 -22.16 10.07 -25.25
C GLN A 99 -23.13 11.23 -25.55
N VAL A 100 -23.78 11.21 -26.72
CA VAL A 100 -24.80 12.21 -27.08
C VAL A 100 -26.03 12.10 -26.18
N LEU A 101 -26.45 10.89 -25.81
CA LEU A 101 -27.55 10.68 -24.86
C LEU A 101 -27.22 11.28 -23.48
N ILE A 102 -26.03 11.03 -22.96
CA ILE A 102 -25.56 11.60 -21.69
C ILE A 102 -25.48 13.12 -21.76
N ALA A 103 -24.97 13.68 -22.86
CA ALA A 103 -24.84 15.13 -23.04
C ALA A 103 -26.20 15.85 -23.05
N ASN A 104 -27.26 15.17 -23.47
CA ASN A 104 -28.62 15.71 -23.55
C ASN A 104 -29.49 15.40 -22.31
N ALA A 105 -28.98 14.62 -21.34
CA ALA A 105 -29.72 14.24 -20.15
C ALA A 105 -29.54 15.26 -19.00
N GLU A 106 -30.63 15.84 -18.51
CA GLU A 106 -30.62 16.66 -17.28
C GLU A 106 -31.08 15.83 -16.07
N GLY A 107 -30.16 15.53 -15.12
CA GLY A 107 -30.49 14.95 -13.81
C GLY A 107 -30.01 13.50 -13.54
N ASN A 108 -30.59 12.86 -12.50
CA ASN A 108 -30.22 11.58 -11.85
C ASN A 108 -30.07 10.32 -12.74
N VAL A 109 -30.15 10.44 -14.06
CA VAL A 109 -29.90 9.37 -15.05
C VAL A 109 -28.39 9.23 -15.35
N GLU A 110 -27.55 10.08 -14.73
CA GLU A 110 -26.12 10.19 -14.96
C GLU A 110 -25.34 8.90 -14.62
N ASP A 111 -25.69 8.18 -13.56
CA ASP A 111 -24.84 7.09 -13.04
C ASP A 111 -24.95 5.80 -13.88
N ASP A 112 -26.17 5.35 -14.19
CA ASP A 112 -26.40 4.15 -15.02
C ASP A 112 -25.93 4.37 -16.48
N ALA A 113 -26.16 5.57 -17.04
CA ALA A 113 -25.72 5.89 -18.40
C ALA A 113 -24.19 5.96 -18.52
N ARG A 114 -23.51 6.45 -17.47
CA ARG A 114 -22.04 6.45 -17.35
C ARG A 114 -21.47 5.04 -17.23
N GLU A 115 -22.12 4.14 -16.49
CA GLU A 115 -21.70 2.74 -16.39
C GLU A 115 -21.79 2.05 -17.74
N GLN A 116 -22.89 2.23 -18.48
CA GLN A 116 -23.05 1.72 -19.85
C GLN A 116 -21.99 2.28 -20.80
N LEU A 117 -21.69 3.58 -20.72
CA LEU A 117 -20.63 4.19 -21.51
C LEU A 117 -19.25 3.58 -21.18
N SER A 118 -18.99 3.27 -19.91
CA SER A 118 -17.75 2.60 -19.49
C SER A 118 -17.62 1.21 -20.11
N GLN A 119 -18.69 0.41 -20.10
CA GLN A 119 -18.70 -0.93 -20.70
C GLN A 119 -18.49 -0.86 -22.22
N LEU A 120 -19.18 0.04 -22.92
CA LEU A 120 -19.02 0.22 -24.36
C LEU A 120 -17.60 0.67 -24.74
N ASN A 121 -16.96 1.52 -23.92
CA ASN A 121 -15.57 1.93 -24.12
C ASN A 121 -14.57 0.78 -23.93
N GLU A 122 -14.82 -0.12 -22.98
CA GLU A 122 -14.01 -1.32 -22.75
C GLU A 122 -14.12 -2.30 -23.94
N GLU A 123 -15.34 -2.56 -24.41
CA GLU A 123 -15.59 -3.38 -25.61
C GLU A 123 -14.93 -2.77 -26.85
N ARG A 124 -15.09 -1.46 -27.06
CA ARG A 124 -14.43 -0.72 -28.15
C ARG A 124 -12.92 -0.88 -28.10
N SER A 125 -12.32 -0.74 -26.91
CA SER A 125 -10.87 -0.86 -26.71
C SER A 125 -10.36 -2.26 -27.07
N ALA A 126 -11.07 -3.30 -26.64
CA ALA A 126 -10.73 -4.68 -26.97
C ALA A 126 -10.82 -4.97 -28.49
N LEU A 127 -11.78 -4.36 -29.19
CA LEU A 127 -11.87 -4.46 -30.66
C LEU A 127 -10.69 -3.78 -31.36
N PHE A 128 -10.27 -2.60 -30.89
CA PHE A 128 -9.14 -1.88 -31.48
C PHE A 128 -7.80 -2.58 -31.23
N GLU A 129 -7.64 -3.27 -30.11
CA GLU A 129 -6.47 -4.11 -29.84
C GLU A 129 -6.35 -5.27 -30.84
N LYS A 130 -7.45 -6.02 -31.03
CA LYS A 130 -7.52 -7.15 -31.99
C LYS A 130 -7.31 -6.68 -33.43
N TYR A 131 -7.98 -5.59 -33.81
CA TYR A 131 -7.78 -4.92 -35.09
C TYR A 131 -6.31 -4.50 -35.29
N GLY A 132 -5.67 -3.94 -34.27
CA GLY A 132 -4.26 -3.55 -34.30
C GLY A 132 -3.35 -4.73 -34.62
N ILE A 133 -3.57 -5.88 -33.98
CA ILE A 133 -2.78 -7.10 -34.19
C ILE A 133 -2.95 -7.66 -35.61
N VAL A 134 -4.16 -7.58 -36.18
CA VAL A 134 -4.42 -7.98 -37.58
C VAL A 134 -3.66 -7.07 -38.55
N VAL A 135 -3.75 -5.75 -38.37
CA VAL A 135 -3.07 -4.76 -39.23
C VAL A 135 -1.54 -4.87 -39.11
N ASP A 136 -1.01 -5.08 -37.90
CA ASP A 136 0.42 -5.23 -37.66
C ASP A 136 0.96 -6.56 -38.25
N SER A 137 0.14 -7.63 -38.24
CA SER A 137 0.48 -8.90 -38.89
C SER A 137 0.46 -8.78 -40.42
N TRP A 138 -0.48 -8.01 -40.96
CA TRP A 138 -0.58 -7.72 -42.39
C TRP A 138 0.66 -6.98 -42.90
N GLU A 139 1.11 -5.96 -42.18
CA GLU A 139 2.32 -5.21 -42.51
C GLU A 139 3.56 -6.09 -42.51
N LYS A 140 3.75 -6.91 -41.46
CA LYS A 140 4.91 -7.82 -41.34
C LYS A 140 5.00 -8.85 -42.48
N LYS A 141 3.87 -9.17 -43.12
CA LYS A 141 3.77 -10.14 -44.21
C LYS A 141 3.79 -9.51 -45.60
N GLY A 142 4.16 -8.23 -45.71
CA GLY A 142 4.31 -7.54 -46.98
C GLY A 142 3.01 -6.96 -47.53
N GLY A 143 2.08 -6.55 -46.65
CA GLY A 143 0.94 -5.73 -47.04
C GLY A 143 1.36 -4.42 -47.70
N ASP A 144 0.53 -3.89 -48.60
CA ASP A 144 0.80 -2.61 -49.27
C ASP A 144 0.94 -1.48 -48.23
N PRO A 145 2.10 -0.80 -48.15
CA PRO A 145 2.34 0.26 -47.18
C PRO A 145 1.32 1.42 -47.28
N ALA A 146 0.82 1.71 -48.48
CA ALA A 146 -0.18 2.77 -48.68
C ALA A 146 -1.54 2.38 -48.10
N ALA A 147 -1.97 1.13 -48.33
CA ALA A 147 -3.19 0.59 -47.75
C ALA A 147 -3.10 0.50 -46.23
N VAL A 148 -2.05 -0.12 -45.69
CA VAL A 148 -1.82 -0.28 -44.23
C VAL A 148 -1.81 1.06 -43.50
N ALA A 149 -1.25 2.11 -44.11
CA ALA A 149 -1.22 3.45 -43.52
C ALA A 149 -2.62 4.03 -43.25
N ILE A 150 -3.61 3.75 -44.09
CA ILE A 150 -5.00 4.19 -43.90
C ILE A 150 -5.62 3.53 -42.66
N TYR A 151 -5.43 2.22 -42.53
CA TYR A 151 -5.93 1.44 -41.40
C TYR A 151 -5.26 1.86 -40.08
N ARG A 152 -3.96 2.17 -40.10
CA ARG A 152 -3.22 2.71 -38.96
C ARG A 152 -3.66 4.13 -38.60
N ALA A 153 -3.92 4.98 -39.60
CA ALA A 153 -4.39 6.35 -39.37
C ALA A 153 -5.73 6.35 -38.62
N TYR A 154 -6.67 5.46 -39.00
CA TYR A 154 -7.93 5.28 -38.29
C TYR A 154 -7.74 4.81 -36.83
N ARG A 155 -6.88 3.80 -36.61
CA ARG A 155 -6.53 3.33 -35.25
C ARG A 155 -6.03 4.49 -34.39
N ASN A 156 -5.09 5.26 -34.92
CA ASN A 156 -4.46 6.34 -34.19
C ASN A 156 -5.42 7.53 -33.97
N SER A 157 -6.34 7.82 -34.88
CA SER A 157 -7.32 8.91 -34.69
C SER A 157 -8.36 8.59 -33.63
N VAL A 158 -8.78 7.33 -33.49
CA VAL A 158 -9.76 6.93 -32.45
C VAL A 158 -9.11 6.81 -31.06
N ILE A 159 -7.82 6.45 -30.98
CA ILE A 159 -7.08 6.35 -29.71
C ILE A 159 -6.60 7.73 -29.20
N VAL A 160 -6.42 8.73 -30.08
CA VAL A 160 -5.78 10.01 -29.69
C VAL A 160 -6.75 11.15 -29.39
N GLU A 161 -8.05 11.05 -29.68
CA GLU A 161 -9.01 12.11 -29.32
C GLU A 161 -9.66 11.95 -27.93
N GLU A 162 -9.14 11.06 -27.06
CA GLU A 162 -9.48 11.03 -25.63
C GLU A 162 -8.32 11.48 -24.72
N THR A 163 -7.11 11.71 -25.27
CA THR A 163 -5.92 12.05 -24.44
C THR A 163 -5.59 13.54 -24.41
N ARG A 164 -6.43 14.45 -24.96
CA ARG A 164 -6.11 15.88 -24.88
C ARG A 164 -7.24 16.90 -24.67
N SER A 165 -8.51 16.51 -24.60
CA SER A 165 -9.60 17.50 -24.43
C SER A 165 -10.65 17.22 -23.35
N SER A 166 -10.62 16.07 -22.70
CA SER A 166 -11.40 15.78 -21.49
C SER A 166 -10.41 15.16 -20.50
N ASP A 167 -10.10 15.66 -19.32
CA ASP A 167 -11.09 15.92 -18.29
C ASP A 167 -10.44 16.62 -17.08
N TRP A 168 -9.36 17.43 -17.25
CA TRP A 168 -8.72 18.08 -16.09
C TRP A 168 -9.71 18.96 -15.31
N LYS A 169 -10.58 19.70 -16.02
CA LYS A 169 -11.60 20.53 -15.37
C LYS A 169 -12.66 19.68 -14.64
N THR A 170 -13.10 18.57 -15.21
CA THR A 170 -14.07 17.66 -14.58
C THR A 170 -13.47 16.85 -13.44
N LEU A 171 -12.18 16.49 -13.52
CA LEU A 171 -11.42 15.89 -12.43
C LEU A 171 -11.24 16.88 -11.28
N VAL A 172 -10.96 18.15 -11.59
CA VAL A 172 -10.91 19.23 -10.60
C VAL A 172 -12.29 19.50 -10.01
N ASP A 173 -13.36 19.52 -10.82
CA ASP A 173 -14.73 19.73 -10.35
C ASP A 173 -15.22 18.55 -9.50
N ARG A 174 -14.90 17.32 -9.87
CA ARG A 174 -15.17 16.12 -9.05
C ARG A 174 -14.36 16.14 -7.75
N ALA A 175 -13.10 16.54 -7.79
CA ALA A 175 -12.27 16.71 -6.60
C ALA A 175 -12.80 17.82 -5.69
N MET A 176 -13.27 18.95 -6.24
CA MET A 176 -13.86 20.05 -5.49
C MET A 176 -15.25 19.71 -4.92
N LYS A 177 -16.09 19.02 -5.69
CA LYS A 177 -17.38 18.49 -5.21
C LYS A 177 -17.18 17.45 -4.12
N TRP A 178 -16.19 16.56 -4.25
CA TRP A 178 -15.80 15.63 -3.18
C TRP A 178 -15.21 16.37 -1.98
N ALA A 179 -14.39 17.40 -2.18
CA ALA A 179 -13.80 18.19 -1.10
C ALA A 179 -14.88 18.92 -0.27
N ALA A 180 -15.91 19.44 -0.94
CA ALA A 180 -17.06 20.11 -0.33
C ALA A 180 -18.19 19.15 0.08
N SER A 181 -18.12 17.85 -0.24
CA SER A 181 -19.16 16.90 0.15
C SER A 181 -19.07 16.57 1.64
N PRO A 182 -20.23 16.43 2.33
CA PRO A 182 -20.28 16.06 3.75
C PRO A 182 -19.62 14.70 4.05
N ASP A 183 -19.68 13.77 3.09
CA ASP A 183 -19.16 12.41 3.25
C ASP A 183 -17.71 12.25 2.81
N GLY A 184 -17.19 13.18 1.98
CA GLY A 184 -15.82 13.18 1.48
C GLY A 184 -14.90 14.12 2.27
N GLY A 185 -14.55 15.24 1.65
CA GLY A 185 -13.50 16.13 2.12
C GLY A 185 -13.80 16.83 3.44
N ILE A 186 -15.07 17.11 3.76
CA ILE A 186 -15.44 17.71 5.05
C ILE A 186 -15.20 16.71 6.19
N ARG A 187 -15.55 15.44 6.01
CA ARG A 187 -15.30 14.38 7.00
C ARG A 187 -13.80 14.15 7.21
N LEU A 188 -13.02 14.20 6.14
CA LEU A 188 -11.56 14.11 6.25
C LEU A 188 -10.98 15.35 6.94
N GLY A 189 -11.42 16.54 6.53
CA GLY A 189 -10.98 17.82 7.10
C GLY A 189 -11.30 17.94 8.59
N THR A 190 -12.49 17.51 9.01
CA THR A 190 -12.88 17.49 10.44
C THR A 190 -12.04 16.51 11.23
N ARG A 191 -11.72 15.31 10.71
CA ARG A 191 -10.78 14.37 11.37
C ARG A 191 -9.40 14.97 11.52
N ILE A 192 -8.86 15.58 10.46
CA ILE A 192 -7.55 16.25 10.49
C ILE A 192 -7.57 17.42 11.48
N ALA A 193 -8.64 18.21 11.52
CA ALA A 193 -8.79 19.31 12.46
C ALA A 193 -8.85 18.83 13.91
N VAL A 194 -9.55 17.74 14.19
CA VAL A 194 -9.57 17.12 15.53
C VAL A 194 -8.18 16.63 15.91
N ILE A 195 -7.45 15.95 15.01
CA ILE A 195 -6.08 15.50 15.26
C ILE A 195 -5.17 16.69 15.57
N ALA A 196 -5.17 17.70 14.69
CA ALA A 196 -4.34 18.88 14.84
C ALA A 196 -4.69 19.62 16.13
N GLY A 197 -5.98 19.81 16.41
CA GLY A 197 -6.47 20.42 17.65
C GLY A 197 -6.04 19.66 18.90
N SER A 198 -6.15 18.34 18.90
CA SER A 198 -5.74 17.49 20.02
C SER A 198 -4.22 17.50 20.24
N LEU A 199 -3.42 17.53 19.17
CA LEU A 199 -1.95 17.67 19.27
C LEU A 199 -1.53 19.05 19.79
N ILE A 200 -2.18 20.11 19.33
CA ILE A 200 -1.95 21.48 19.83
C ILE A 200 -2.35 21.57 21.30
N GLY A 201 -3.52 21.02 21.66
CA GLY A 201 -4.00 20.94 23.03
C GLY A 201 -3.04 20.19 23.94
N LEU A 202 -2.52 19.04 23.50
CA LEU A 202 -1.50 18.28 24.20
C LEU A 202 -0.24 19.12 24.44
N PHE A 203 0.28 19.79 23.41
CA PHE A 203 1.46 20.63 23.55
C PHE A 203 1.24 21.77 24.55
N LEU A 204 0.04 22.39 24.53
CA LEU A 204 -0.33 23.45 25.46
C LEU A 204 -0.38 22.93 26.90
N VAL A 205 -1.06 21.79 27.14
CA VAL A 205 -1.16 21.14 28.45
C VAL A 205 0.23 20.74 28.96
N ALA A 206 1.06 20.13 28.13
CA ALA A 206 2.42 19.75 28.48
C ALA A 206 3.27 20.97 28.89
N ARG A 207 3.10 22.10 28.20
CA ARG A 207 3.79 23.36 28.53
C ARG A 207 3.30 23.94 29.85
N ILE A 208 1.98 23.92 30.12
CA ILE A 208 1.40 24.40 31.37
C ILE A 208 1.90 23.54 32.53
N ILE A 209 1.76 22.22 32.44
CA ILE A 209 2.19 21.29 33.50
C ILE A 209 3.68 21.45 33.77
N ARG A 210 4.53 21.56 32.74
CA ARG A 210 5.97 21.79 32.93
C ARG A 210 6.26 23.09 33.66
N ARG A 211 5.53 24.19 33.39
CA ARG A 211 5.69 25.44 34.13
C ARG A 211 5.28 25.29 35.59
N VAL A 212 4.13 24.67 35.85
CA VAL A 212 3.63 24.42 37.20
C VAL A 212 4.61 23.56 37.97
N ALA A 213 5.00 22.41 37.41
CA ALA A 213 5.99 21.50 37.99
C ALA A 213 7.30 22.21 38.31
N ARG A 214 7.79 23.09 37.43
CA ARG A 214 9.01 23.88 37.69
C ARG A 214 8.84 24.80 38.88
N GLY A 215 7.69 25.48 39.00
CA GLY A 215 7.38 26.33 40.15
C GLY A 215 7.33 25.55 41.47
N TRP A 216 6.78 24.34 41.45
CA TRP A 216 6.67 23.49 42.64
C TRP A 216 8.02 22.91 43.05
N ILE A 217 8.76 22.34 42.10
CA ILE A 217 10.09 21.75 42.34
C ILE A 217 11.07 22.81 42.84
N ALA A 218 11.02 24.03 42.32
CA ALA A 218 11.90 25.12 42.75
C ALA A 218 11.66 25.58 44.20
N ARG A 219 10.51 25.25 44.79
CA ARG A 219 10.22 25.57 46.21
C ARG A 219 10.77 24.55 47.20
N ILE A 220 11.22 23.38 46.73
CA ILE A 220 11.75 22.35 47.62
C ILE A 220 13.20 22.73 47.96
N PRO A 221 13.51 23.01 49.24
CA PRO A 221 14.87 23.33 49.65
C PRO A 221 15.78 22.11 49.47
N ASN A 222 17.06 22.37 49.19
CA ASN A 222 18.12 21.35 49.09
C ASN A 222 18.02 20.36 47.91
N LEU A 223 17.14 20.57 46.92
CA LEU A 223 17.17 19.80 45.67
C LEU A 223 18.30 20.28 44.75
N SER A 224 19.15 19.35 44.30
CA SER A 224 20.21 19.65 43.32
C SER A 224 19.62 20.05 41.97
N LYS A 225 20.28 20.97 41.25
CA LYS A 225 19.84 21.42 39.91
C LYS A 225 19.70 20.26 38.92
N LEU A 226 20.57 19.24 39.04
CA LEU A 226 20.53 18.05 38.19
C LEU A 226 19.25 17.24 38.42
N LEU A 227 18.89 17.00 39.68
CA LEU A 227 17.68 16.27 40.04
C LEU A 227 16.41 17.05 39.63
N GLN A 228 16.41 18.37 39.79
CA GLN A 228 15.30 19.21 39.31
C GLN A 228 15.10 19.08 37.79
N ALA A 229 16.19 19.12 37.00
CA ALA A 229 16.13 18.96 35.56
C ALA A 229 15.63 17.57 35.15
N PHE A 230 16.12 16.52 35.82
CA PHE A 230 15.69 15.14 35.60
C PHE A 230 14.19 14.95 35.88
N LEU A 231 13.70 15.44 37.02
CA LEU A 231 12.28 15.34 37.37
C LEU A 231 11.39 16.09 36.39
N LEU A 232 11.79 17.30 35.95
CA LEU A 232 11.05 18.06 34.94
C LEU A 232 11.03 17.38 33.58
N MET A 233 12.11 16.71 33.20
CA MET A 233 12.18 15.90 31.99
C MET A 233 11.24 14.70 32.09
N LEU A 234 11.27 13.97 33.21
CA LEU A 234 10.43 12.81 33.46
C LEU A 234 8.93 13.19 33.44
N ILE A 235 8.53 14.23 34.17
CA ILE A 235 7.15 14.73 34.18
C ILE A 235 6.69 15.09 32.77
N TYR A 236 7.53 15.78 32.00
CA TYR A 236 7.18 16.14 30.63
C TYR A 236 6.94 14.93 29.74
N TRP A 237 7.84 13.94 29.78
CA TRP A 237 7.70 12.72 28.98
C TRP A 237 6.47 11.90 29.39
N LEU A 238 6.16 11.83 30.68
CA LEU A 238 4.91 11.21 31.14
C LEU A 238 3.68 11.91 30.58
N VAL A 239 3.63 13.24 30.65
CA VAL A 239 2.49 14.02 30.11
C VAL A 239 2.35 13.81 28.60
N ILE A 240 3.46 13.82 27.86
CA ILE A 240 3.44 13.56 26.42
C ILE A 240 2.95 12.14 26.14
N ALA A 241 3.42 11.12 26.87
CA ALA A 241 3.01 9.74 26.67
C ALA A 241 1.50 9.54 26.93
N PHE A 242 0.99 9.99 28.08
CA PHE A 242 -0.44 9.90 28.41
C PHE A 242 -1.30 10.71 27.44
N GLY A 243 -0.87 11.92 27.10
CA GLY A 243 -1.61 12.76 26.17
C GLY A 243 -1.65 12.18 24.76
N LEU A 244 -0.54 11.60 24.28
CA LEU A 244 -0.51 10.92 22.99
C LEU A 244 -1.46 9.73 22.97
N MET A 245 -1.55 8.97 24.06
CA MET A 245 -2.48 7.86 24.21
C MET A 245 -3.95 8.33 24.11
N ILE A 246 -4.29 9.48 24.71
CA ILE A 246 -5.62 10.10 24.58
C ILE A 246 -5.89 10.50 23.12
N VAL A 247 -4.91 11.12 22.45
CA VAL A 247 -5.02 11.48 21.02
C VAL A 247 -5.26 10.24 20.15
N LEU A 248 -4.53 9.15 20.42
CA LEU A 248 -4.66 7.88 19.70
C LEU A 248 -6.03 7.24 19.93
N SER A 249 -6.56 7.31 21.15
CA SER A 249 -7.91 6.83 21.47
C SER A 249 -8.99 7.66 20.76
N MET A 250 -8.84 8.98 20.68
CA MET A 250 -9.74 9.85 19.91
C MET A 250 -9.73 9.54 18.41
N LEU A 251 -8.62 9.01 17.90
CA LEU A 251 -8.47 8.52 16.53
C LEU A 251 -9.16 7.18 16.28
N GLY A 252 -9.72 6.54 17.31
CA GLY A 252 -10.30 5.20 17.22
C GLY A 252 -9.25 4.10 17.12
N ILE A 253 -7.97 4.39 17.42
CA ILE A 253 -6.92 3.38 17.48
C ILE A 253 -7.00 2.69 18.84
N ASP A 254 -6.98 1.36 18.83
CA ASP A 254 -6.94 0.57 20.06
C ASP A 254 -5.61 0.74 20.80
N ILE A 255 -5.68 1.34 21.98
CA ILE A 255 -4.53 1.60 22.86
C ILE A 255 -4.31 0.48 23.89
N THR A 256 -5.15 -0.56 23.92
CA THR A 256 -5.02 -1.70 24.83
C THR A 256 -3.63 -2.36 24.79
N PRO A 257 -3.01 -2.58 23.61
CA PRO A 257 -1.67 -3.15 23.54
C PRO A 257 -0.59 -2.28 24.21
N ILE A 258 -0.76 -0.96 24.20
CA ILE A 258 0.16 -0.02 24.86
C ILE A 258 0.07 -0.19 26.38
N PHE A 259 -1.14 -0.35 26.92
CA PHE A 259 -1.32 -0.64 28.34
C PHE A 259 -0.72 -1.98 28.75
N ALA A 260 -0.85 -3.00 27.91
CA ALA A 260 -0.20 -4.30 28.16
C ALA A 260 1.34 -4.15 28.23
N LEU A 261 1.92 -3.39 27.31
CA LEU A 261 3.36 -3.10 27.28
C LEU A 261 3.81 -2.31 28.52
N ILE A 262 3.09 -1.25 28.88
CA ILE A 262 3.39 -0.43 30.07
C ILE A 262 3.24 -1.29 31.33
N GLY A 263 2.20 -2.11 31.44
CA GLY A 263 2.00 -3.01 32.57
C GLY A 263 3.17 -3.97 32.76
N GLY A 264 3.66 -4.58 31.66
CA GLY A 264 4.86 -5.42 31.68
C GLY A 264 6.12 -4.65 32.08
N ALA A 265 6.34 -3.45 31.52
CA ALA A 265 7.49 -2.61 31.84
C ALA A 265 7.48 -2.12 33.31
N SER A 266 6.30 -1.73 33.82
CA SER A 266 6.11 -1.32 35.22
C SER A 266 6.38 -2.47 36.18
N PHE A 267 5.99 -3.70 35.83
CA PHE A 267 6.32 -4.89 36.61
C PHE A 267 7.84 -5.06 36.70
N ILE A 268 8.55 -5.08 35.57
CA ILE A 268 10.02 -5.22 35.54
C ILE A 268 10.69 -4.11 36.37
N LEU A 269 10.23 -2.87 36.24
CA LEU A 269 10.74 -1.73 37.01
C LEU A 269 10.49 -1.91 38.52
N ALA A 270 9.32 -2.41 38.92
CA ALA A 270 9.00 -2.69 40.32
C ALA A 270 9.92 -3.77 40.91
N PHE A 271 10.19 -4.84 40.15
CA PHE A 271 11.16 -5.87 40.56
C PHE A 271 12.57 -5.30 40.70
N ALA A 272 13.00 -4.45 39.76
CA ALA A 272 14.30 -3.79 39.84
C ALA A 272 14.44 -2.86 41.05
N MET A 273 13.34 -2.28 41.53
CA MET A 273 13.31 -1.39 42.70
C MET A 273 12.93 -2.08 44.02
N GLN A 274 12.70 -3.39 44.01
CA GLN A 274 12.16 -4.14 45.14
C GLN A 274 12.97 -3.93 46.44
N ASP A 275 14.29 -4.11 46.39
CA ASP A 275 15.16 -3.97 47.57
C ASP A 275 15.20 -2.54 48.10
N THR A 276 15.19 -1.54 47.20
CA THR A 276 15.23 -0.13 47.59
C THR A 276 13.94 0.26 48.32
N LEU A 277 12.79 -0.18 47.81
CA LEU A 277 11.49 0.03 48.46
C LEU A 277 11.38 -0.74 49.78
N GLY A 278 11.94 -1.95 49.85
CA GLY A 278 12.02 -2.74 51.07
C GLY A 278 12.80 -2.02 52.17
N ASN A 279 13.97 -1.47 51.84
CA ASN A 279 14.80 -0.71 52.78
C ASN A 279 14.10 0.57 53.27
N LEU A 280 13.43 1.28 52.38
CA LEU A 280 12.63 2.46 52.73
C LEU A 280 11.49 2.11 53.69
N ALA A 281 10.79 1.00 53.45
CA ALA A 281 9.72 0.53 54.32
C ALA A 281 10.26 0.09 55.69
N ALA A 282 11.40 -0.60 55.74
CA ALA A 282 12.06 -1.00 56.98
C ALA A 282 12.45 0.22 57.82
N GLY A 283 13.09 1.23 57.22
CA GLY A 283 13.44 2.47 57.90
C GLY A 283 12.20 3.20 58.43
N LEU A 284 11.13 3.28 57.64
CA LEU A 284 9.86 3.88 58.08
C LEU A 284 9.23 3.11 59.26
N MET A 285 9.28 1.77 59.24
CA MET A 285 8.80 0.95 60.35
C MET A 285 9.62 1.14 61.63
N ILE A 286 10.94 1.32 61.53
CA ILE A 286 11.79 1.66 62.68
C ILE A 286 11.37 3.01 63.25
N MET A 287 11.15 4.03 62.42
CA MET A 287 10.71 5.35 62.90
C MET A 287 9.31 5.35 63.54
N ILE A 288 8.38 4.53 63.01
CA ILE A 288 7.02 4.41 63.55
C ILE A 288 7.01 3.64 64.88
N ASN A 289 7.67 2.48 64.92
CA ASN A 289 7.62 1.58 66.07
C ASN A 289 8.66 1.92 67.15
N ARG A 290 9.66 2.74 66.81
CA ARG A 290 10.81 3.12 67.66
C ARG A 290 11.36 1.96 68.51
N PRO A 291 11.80 0.85 67.91
CA PRO A 291 12.41 -0.24 68.67
C PRO A 291 13.76 0.15 69.32
N PHE A 292 14.41 1.18 68.78
CA PHE A 292 15.60 1.87 69.31
C PHE A 292 15.58 3.31 68.78
N ASP A 293 16.32 4.22 69.41
CA ASP A 293 16.42 5.63 69.02
C ASP A 293 17.88 6.12 69.01
N GLU A 294 18.09 7.36 68.56
CA GLU A 294 19.40 8.01 68.57
C GLU A 294 19.99 8.04 69.98
N GLY A 295 21.22 7.55 70.14
CA GLY A 295 21.90 7.41 71.43
C GLY A 295 21.87 6.01 72.03
N ASP A 296 21.04 5.10 71.51
CA ASP A 296 21.01 3.71 71.98
C ASP A 296 22.20 2.91 71.44
N TYR A 297 22.75 2.01 72.26
CA TYR A 297 23.73 1.03 71.81
C TYR A 297 23.01 -0.17 71.22
N VAL A 298 23.34 -0.53 69.99
CA VAL A 298 22.71 -1.61 69.24
C VAL A 298 23.76 -2.54 68.66
N ASP A 299 23.43 -3.83 68.55
CA ASP A 299 24.20 -4.82 67.80
C ASP A 299 23.34 -5.32 66.63
N ILE A 300 23.77 -4.97 65.41
CA ILE A 300 23.03 -5.27 64.18
C ILE A 300 23.94 -6.08 63.26
N GLY A 301 23.62 -7.37 63.10
CA GLY A 301 24.36 -8.24 62.19
C GLY A 301 25.82 -8.48 62.59
N GLY A 302 26.15 -8.42 63.89
CA GLY A 302 27.50 -8.60 64.41
C GLY A 302 28.36 -7.33 64.39
N VAL A 303 27.76 -6.17 64.10
CA VAL A 303 28.37 -4.85 64.22
C VAL A 303 27.69 -4.12 65.38
N GLY A 304 28.41 -3.98 66.50
CA GLY A 304 27.97 -3.25 67.68
C GLY A 304 28.45 -1.80 67.68
N GLY A 305 27.57 -0.86 68.01
CA GLY A 305 27.88 0.57 68.10
C GLY A 305 26.73 1.39 68.66
N THR A 306 26.98 2.69 68.90
CA THR A 306 25.92 3.62 69.33
C THR A 306 25.27 4.29 68.13
N VAL A 307 23.93 4.30 68.08
CA VAL A 307 23.15 4.92 66.99
C VAL A 307 23.36 6.44 66.99
N LYS A 308 23.89 6.96 65.88
CA LYS A 308 24.13 8.40 65.71
C LYS A 308 23.01 9.10 64.97
N ALA A 309 22.45 8.46 63.94
CA ALA A 309 21.37 9.01 63.14
C ALA A 309 20.61 7.90 62.42
N VAL A 310 19.28 8.02 62.38
CA VAL A 310 18.39 7.13 61.61
C VAL A 310 17.81 7.91 60.44
N SER A 311 18.17 7.54 59.22
CA SER A 311 17.56 8.05 57.98
C SER A 311 16.55 7.06 57.45
N ILE A 312 15.66 7.51 56.56
CA ILE A 312 14.60 6.68 55.95
C ILE A 312 15.16 5.40 55.29
N VAL A 313 16.40 5.42 54.80
CA VAL A 313 17.01 4.33 54.04
C VAL A 313 18.28 3.75 54.66
N SER A 314 18.79 4.33 55.75
CA SER A 314 20.04 3.90 56.37
C SER A 314 20.16 4.35 57.83
N THR A 315 20.86 3.55 58.64
CA THR A 315 21.21 3.89 60.02
C THR A 315 22.72 4.06 60.13
N THR A 316 23.17 5.13 60.77
CA THR A 316 24.59 5.38 61.02
C THR A 316 24.91 5.05 62.47
N VAL A 317 25.89 4.15 62.67
CA VAL A 317 26.36 3.68 63.97
C VAL A 317 27.86 4.00 64.09
N THR A 318 28.32 4.37 65.28
CA THR A 318 29.73 4.68 65.59
C THR A 318 30.27 3.83 66.72
#